data_AF-A0A0S1B3Y1-F1
#
_entry.id   AF-A0A0S1B3Y1-F1
#
_cell.length_a   1.000
_cell.length_b   1.000
_cell.length_c   1.000
_cell.angle_alpha   90.00
_cell.angle_beta   90.00
_cell.angle_gamma   90.00
#
_symmetry.space_group_name_H-M   'P 1'
#
loop_
_entity.id
_entity.type
_entity.pdbx_description
1 polymer ?
#
loop_
_entity_poly.entity_id
_entity_poly.type
_entity_poly.pdbx_seq_one_letter_code
_entity_poly.pdbx_strand_id
1 'polypeptide(L)'
;MKTSITITVDEATLPGLTDGYLAALWHAAQANPAPIEDRAAGKAAEAIGREIIRRFLANTPPLLWKHQGGHADWHALQQLREGRTP
;
A
#
# COMPACT_ATOMS: atom_id res chain seq x y z
N MET A 1 20.24 15.86 -30.40
CA MET A 1 21.08 15.23 -29.36
C MET A 1 20.25 14.15 -28.68
N LYS A 2 20.79 12.95 -28.46
CA LYS A 2 20.06 11.83 -27.84
C LYS A 2 20.72 11.49 -26.51
N THR A 3 19.93 11.36 -25.45
CA THR A 3 20.38 10.94 -24.12
C THR A 3 19.56 9.73 -23.70
N SER A 4 20.22 8.73 -23.13
CA SER A 4 19.57 7.54 -22.59
C SER A 4 19.75 7.51 -21.07
N ILE A 5 18.69 7.17 -20.35
CA ILE A 5 18.70 7.00 -18.90
C ILE A 5 18.18 5.59 -18.63
N THR A 6 18.96 4.78 -17.92
CA THR A 6 18.57 3.44 -17.49
C THR A 6 18.26 3.47 -16.01
N ILE A 7 17.10 2.93 -15.64
CA ILE A 7 16.66 2.83 -14.25
C ILE A 7 16.68 1.36 -13.87
N THR A 8 17.35 1.04 -12.76
CA THR A 8 17.35 -0.29 -12.15
C THR A 8 16.73 -0.18 -10.78
N VAL A 9 15.83 -1.10 -10.45
CA VAL A 9 15.15 -1.14 -9.16
C VAL A 9 15.41 -2.48 -8.49
N ASP A 10 15.77 -2.43 -7.20
CA ASP A 10 15.76 -3.58 -6.31
C ASP A 10 14.50 -3.48 -5.45
N GLU A 11 13.58 -4.45 -5.62
CA GLU A 11 12.32 -4.52 -4.88
C GLU A 11 12.53 -4.52 -3.35
N ALA A 12 13.66 -5.04 -2.86
CA ALA A 12 13.96 -5.07 -1.42
C ALA A 12 14.26 -3.69 -0.83
N THR A 13 14.62 -2.72 -1.67
CA THR A 13 15.01 -1.37 -1.24
C THR A 13 13.85 -0.37 -1.25
N LEU A 14 12.69 -0.73 -1.80
CA LEU A 14 11.52 0.15 -1.94
C LEU A 14 11.13 0.88 -0.63
N PRO A 15 11.16 0.24 0.56
CA PRO A 15 10.82 0.93 1.81
C PRO A 15 11.77 2.07 2.19
N GLY A 16 13.01 2.07 1.69
CA GLY A 16 14.01 3.10 1.97
C GLY A 16 14.02 4.26 0.97
N LEU A 17 13.28 4.16 -0.14
CA LEU A 17 13.24 5.20 -1.17
C LEU A 17 12.35 6.38 -0.74
N THR A 18 12.58 7.55 -1.33
CA THR A 18 11.71 8.72 -1.12
C THR A 18 10.41 8.59 -1.90
N ASP A 19 9.35 9.25 -1.45
CA ASP A 19 8.05 9.21 -2.14
C ASP A 19 8.13 9.74 -3.58
N GLY A 20 8.91 10.82 -3.79
CA GLY A 20 9.13 11.37 -5.13
C GLY A 20 9.87 10.40 -6.05
N TYR A 21 10.85 9.65 -5.53
CA TYR A 21 11.55 8.66 -6.33
C TYR A 21 10.68 7.42 -6.60
N LEU A 22 9.86 6.97 -5.64
CA LEU A 22 8.87 5.92 -5.86
C LEU A 22 7.85 6.31 -6.96
N ALA A 23 7.37 7.55 -6.95
CA ALA A 23 6.48 8.05 -8.00
C ALA A 23 7.15 8.02 -9.38
N ALA A 24 8.40 8.48 -9.48
CA ALA A 24 9.17 8.41 -10.73
C ALA A 24 9.37 6.97 -11.21
N LEU A 25 9.71 6.05 -10.30
CA LEU A 25 9.85 4.62 -10.60
C LEU A 25 8.52 4.01 -11.07
N TRP A 26 7.40 4.38 -10.45
CA TRP A 26 6.10 3.85 -10.84
C TRP A 26 5.71 4.33 -12.25
N HIS A 27 5.92 5.62 -12.56
CA HIS A 27 5.74 6.13 -13.91
C HIS A 27 6.62 5.41 -14.95
N ALA A 28 7.91 5.17 -14.62
CA ALA A 28 8.81 4.44 -15.49
C ALA A 28 8.37 2.97 -15.69
N ALA A 29 7.90 2.30 -14.63
CA ALA A 29 7.42 0.93 -14.69
C ALA A 29 6.14 0.80 -15.52
N GLN A 30 5.22 1.77 -15.42
CA GLN A 30 4.00 1.80 -16.26
C GLN A 30 4.28 2.15 -17.72
N ALA A 31 5.37 2.89 -17.98
CA ALA A 31 5.85 3.20 -19.33
C ALA A 31 6.80 2.12 -19.89
N ASN A 32 6.95 0.98 -19.20
CA ASN A 32 7.81 -0.10 -19.66
C ASN A 32 7.31 -0.63 -21.02
N PRO A 33 8.17 -0.72 -22.06
CA PRO A 33 7.76 -1.13 -23.40
C PRO A 33 7.51 -2.64 -23.55
N ALA A 34 7.67 -3.43 -22.48
CA ALA A 34 7.35 -4.86 -22.50
C ALA A 34 5.86 -5.11 -22.80
N PRO A 35 5.48 -6.28 -23.37
CA PRO A 35 4.09 -6.68 -23.52
C PRO A 35 3.34 -6.63 -22.19
N ILE A 36 2.02 -6.40 -22.24
CA ILE A 36 1.19 -6.29 -21.03
C ILE A 36 1.16 -7.59 -20.22
N GLU A 37 1.39 -8.74 -20.86
CA GLU A 37 1.47 -10.06 -20.22
C GLU A 37 2.87 -10.39 -19.67
N ASP A 38 3.85 -9.47 -19.79
CA ASP A 38 5.18 -9.68 -19.26
C ASP A 38 5.15 -9.71 -17.73
N ARG A 39 5.42 -10.88 -17.18
CA ARG A 39 5.36 -11.15 -15.75
C ARG A 39 6.34 -10.29 -14.95
N ALA A 40 7.55 -10.05 -15.46
CA ALA A 40 8.57 -9.32 -14.72
C ALA A 40 8.24 -7.81 -14.68
N ALA A 41 7.81 -7.24 -15.81
CA ALA A 41 7.36 -5.86 -15.90
C ALA A 41 6.14 -5.62 -15.00
N GLY A 42 5.13 -6.49 -15.06
CA GLY A 42 3.95 -6.43 -14.20
C GLY A 42 4.28 -6.52 -12.72
N LYS A 43 5.14 -7.49 -12.33
CA LYS A 43 5.57 -7.66 -10.93
C LYS A 43 6.31 -6.43 -10.40
N ALA A 44 7.19 -5.83 -11.20
CA ALA A 44 7.91 -4.62 -10.82
C ALA A 44 6.95 -3.43 -10.62
N ALA A 45 6.01 -3.22 -11.55
CA ALA A 45 5.00 -2.16 -11.45
C ALA A 45 4.10 -2.33 -10.21
N GLU A 46 3.68 -3.57 -9.93
CA GLU A 46 2.89 -3.90 -8.74
C GLU A 46 3.65 -3.66 -7.44
N ALA A 47 4.92 -4.09 -7.35
CA ALA A 47 5.72 -3.92 -6.15
C ALA A 47 5.87 -2.44 -5.78
N ILE A 48 6.18 -1.60 -6.76
CA ILE A 48 6.31 -0.14 -6.56
C ILE A 48 4.94 0.46 -6.19
N GLY A 49 3.88 0.12 -6.91
CA GLY A 49 2.53 0.66 -6.65
C GLY A 49 1.99 0.28 -5.27
N ARG A 50 2.21 -0.98 -4.83
CA ARG A 50 1.81 -1.44 -3.49
C ARG A 50 2.56 -0.70 -2.39
N GLU A 51 3.84 -0.38 -2.58
CA GLU A 51 4.59 0.43 -1.62
C GLU A 51 4.02 1.85 -1.50
N ILE A 52 3.65 2.48 -2.63
CA ILE A 52 2.98 3.80 -2.62
C ILE A 52 1.65 3.71 -1.86
N ILE A 53 0.81 2.71 -2.14
CA ILE A 53 -0.47 2.50 -1.46
C ILE A 53 -0.25 2.27 0.05
N ARG A 54 0.73 1.44 0.41
CA ARG A 54 1.08 1.16 1.81
C ARG A 54 1.43 2.45 2.55
N ARG A 55 2.27 3.31 1.96
CA ARG A 55 2.64 4.61 2.54
C ARG A 55 1.45 5.57 2.61
N PHE A 56 0.66 5.63 1.55
CA PHE A 56 -0.55 6.45 1.53
C PHE A 56 -1.50 6.06 2.67
N LEU A 57 -1.78 4.76 2.83
CA LEU A 57 -2.64 4.26 3.91
C LEU A 57 -2.03 4.47 5.30
N ALA A 58 -0.70 4.37 5.44
CA ALA A 58 -0.02 4.65 6.72
C ALA A 58 -0.14 6.13 7.13
N ASN A 59 -0.11 7.05 6.16
CA ASN A 59 -0.18 8.49 6.41
C ASN A 59 -1.60 9.07 6.29
N THR A 60 -2.57 8.27 5.87
CA THR A 60 -3.98 8.66 5.78
C THR A 60 -4.71 8.02 6.95
N PRO A 61 -4.81 8.69 8.13
CA PRO A 61 -5.55 8.15 9.25
C PRO A 61 -6.98 7.83 8.78
N PRO A 62 -7.49 6.60 9.00
CA PRO A 62 -8.82 6.25 8.55
C PRO A 62 -9.84 7.15 9.23
N LEU A 63 -10.50 8.01 8.44
CA LEU A 63 -11.60 8.87 8.88
C LEU A 63 -12.73 8.07 9.59
N LEU A 64 -12.78 6.76 9.34
CA LEU A 64 -13.83 5.84 9.79
C LEU A 64 -13.28 4.64 10.59
N TRP A 65 -12.32 4.84 11.50
CA TRP A 65 -11.91 3.82 12.50
C TRP A 65 -12.99 3.54 13.56
N LYS A 66 -14.27 3.58 13.20
CA LYS A 66 -15.41 3.57 14.12
C LYS A 66 -15.97 2.17 14.44
N HIS A 67 -15.55 1.15 13.70
CA HIS A 67 -16.01 -0.23 13.94
C HIS A 67 -14.81 -1.09 14.34
N GLN A 68 -14.66 -1.31 15.64
CA GLN A 68 -13.63 -2.18 16.20
C GLN A 68 -14.27 -3.46 16.72
N GLY A 69 -13.60 -4.61 16.54
CA GLY A 69 -14.07 -5.89 17.07
C GLY A 69 -14.34 -5.83 18.57
N GLY A 70 -13.50 -5.10 19.32
CA GLY A 70 -13.68 -4.88 20.75
C GLY A 70 -14.97 -4.14 21.13
N HIS A 71 -15.66 -3.46 20.20
CA HIS A 71 -16.97 -2.85 20.51
C HIS A 71 -18.02 -3.90 20.88
N ALA A 72 -17.99 -5.08 20.26
CA ALA A 72 -18.88 -6.19 20.60
C ALA A 72 -18.55 -6.76 21.98
N ASP A 73 -17.26 -6.96 22.28
CA ASP A 73 -16.79 -7.47 23.57
C ASP A 73 -17.16 -6.51 24.70
N TRP A 74 -16.91 -5.21 24.52
CA TRP A 74 -17.29 -4.18 25.50
C TRP A 74 -18.78 -4.10 25.74
N HIS A 75 -19.60 -4.24 24.69
CA HIS A 75 -21.05 -4.25 24.80
C HIS A 75 -21.54 -5.48 25.58
N ALA A 76 -21.00 -6.67 25.31
CA ALA A 76 -21.33 -7.90 26.03
C ALA A 76 -20.96 -7.80 27.53
N LEU A 77 -19.79 -7.24 27.85
CA LEU A 77 -19.38 -6.98 29.24
C LEU A 77 -20.34 -6.03 29.97
N GLN A 78 -20.84 -4.99 29.29
CA GLN A 78 -21.81 -4.06 29.88
C GLN A 78 -23.17 -4.74 30.14
N GLN A 79 -23.64 -5.58 29.22
CA GLN A 79 -24.88 -6.35 29.42
C GLN A 79 -24.78 -7.29 30.62
N LEU A 80 -23.66 -8.01 30.76
CA LEU A 80 -23.41 -8.89 31.91
C LEU A 80 -23.37 -8.10 33.23
N ARG A 81 -22.71 -6.94 33.26
CA ARG A 81 -22.69 -6.04 34.43
C ARG A 81 -24.11 -5.60 34.84
N GLU A 82 -24.97 -5.39 33.86
CA GLU A 82 -26.35 -4.94 34.07
C GLU A 82 -27.33 -6.10 34.31
N GLY A 83 -26.85 -7.34 34.41
CA GLY A 83 -27.68 -8.53 34.63
C GLY A 83 -28.59 -8.87 33.45
N ARG A 84 -28.29 -8.37 32.25
CA ARG A 84 -29.01 -8.71 31.01
C ARG A 84 -28.31 -9.90 30.36
N THR A 85 -29.08 -10.94 30.05
CA THR A 85 -28.61 -12.06 29.23
C THR A 85 -28.58 -11.64 27.75
N PRO A 86 -27.59 -12.05 26.94
CA PRO A 86 -27.50 -11.70 25.52
C PRO A 86 -28.74 -12.10 24.72
#